data_AF-A0A7J4QMG0-F1
#
_entry.id   AF-A0A7J4QMG0-F1
#
_cell.length_a   1.000
_cell.length_b   1.000
_cell.length_c   1.000
_cell.angle_alpha   90.00
_cell.angle_beta   90.00
_cell.angle_gamma   90.00
#
_symmetry.space_group_name_H-M   'P 1'
#
loop_
_entity.id
_entity.type
_entity.pdbx_description
1 polymer ?
#
loop_
_entity_poly.entity_id
_entity_poly.type
_entity_poly.pdbx_seq_one_letter_code
_entity_poly.pdbx_strand_id
1 'polypeptide(L)'
;MHHDTIAERLEGLRSQQALFQTTGGVHAAALLAADGTMLLAEDIGRHTAVDKVAGMWIHHHASAPPSVLLLSGRCGWDLMAKVVRLGLPQVACVGAMSNQAAKLARDHGVLVMGFALGDNPQFVGPWTDVVAKA
;
A
#
# COMPACT_ATOMS: atom_id res chain seq x y z
N MET A 1 6.71 3.21 9.90
CA MET A 1 6.16 4.58 9.89
C MET A 1 4.92 4.58 10.77
N HIS A 2 4.59 5.67 11.48
CA HIS A 2 3.39 5.67 12.34
C HIS A 2 2.11 5.72 11.48
N HIS A 3 0.99 5.26 12.04
CA HIS A 3 -0.31 5.18 11.37
C HIS A 3 -0.71 6.52 10.74
N ASP A 4 -0.66 7.60 11.51
CA ASP A 4 -1.17 8.91 11.09
C ASP A 4 -0.43 9.45 9.87
N THR A 5 0.88 9.25 9.80
CA THR A 5 1.67 9.63 8.61
C THR A 5 1.30 8.79 7.39
N ILE A 6 0.98 7.51 7.57
CA ILE A 6 0.54 6.65 6.47
C ILE A 6 -0.84 7.10 5.97
N ALA A 7 -1.78 7.38 6.88
CA ALA A 7 -3.10 7.87 6.53
C ALA A 7 -3.04 9.21 5.77
N GLU A 8 -2.24 10.17 6.25
CA GLU A 8 -2.01 11.45 5.58
C GLU A 8 -1.46 11.27 4.15
N ARG A 9 -0.45 10.41 3.99
CA ARG A 9 0.13 10.11 2.68
C ARG A 9 -0.85 9.41 1.75
N LEU A 10 -1.68 8.52 2.30
CA LEU A 10 -2.72 7.81 1.55
C LEU A 10 -3.87 8.73 1.13
N GLU A 11 -4.23 9.71 1.95
CA GLU A 11 -5.19 10.76 1.60
C GLU A 11 -4.65 11.66 0.49
N GLY A 12 -3.38 12.05 0.59
CA GLY A 12 -2.66 12.82 -0.43
C GLY A 12 -2.63 12.12 -1.80
N LEU A 13 -2.66 10.79 -1.83
CA LEU A 13 -2.72 9.98 -3.06
C LEU A 13 -3.88 10.43 -3.96
N ARG A 14 -5.08 10.61 -3.40
CA ARG A 14 -6.30 10.94 -4.16
C ARG A 14 -6.17 12.27 -4.91
N SER A 15 -5.48 13.24 -4.32
CA SER A 15 -5.25 14.55 -4.94
C SER A 15 -4.27 14.50 -6.12
N GLN A 16 -3.45 13.45 -6.20
CA GLN A 16 -2.42 13.24 -7.23
C GLN A 16 -2.86 12.29 -8.36
N GLN A 17 -4.12 11.83 -8.33
CA GLN A 17 -4.69 10.90 -9.31
C GLN A 17 -5.46 11.63 -10.42
N ALA A 18 -4.74 12.16 -11.42
CA ALA A 18 -5.34 12.93 -12.50
C ALA A 18 -6.33 12.12 -13.35
N LEU A 19 -6.01 10.85 -13.63
CA LEU A 19 -6.92 9.97 -14.38
C LEU A 19 -8.16 9.63 -13.56
N PHE A 20 -8.02 9.36 -12.26
CA PHE A 20 -9.17 9.13 -11.40
C PHE A 20 -10.07 10.37 -11.29
N GLN A 21 -9.51 11.57 -11.17
CA GLN A 21 -10.30 12.81 -11.11
C GLN A 21 -11.13 13.03 -12.37
N THR A 22 -10.62 12.60 -13.52
CA THR A 22 -11.30 12.75 -14.81
C THR A 22 -12.31 11.63 -15.07
N THR A 23 -12.00 10.39 -14.67
CA THR A 23 -12.74 9.20 -15.12
C THR A 23 -13.47 8.44 -14.02
N GLY A 24 -12.99 8.53 -12.76
CA GLY A 24 -13.42 7.67 -11.65
C GLY A 24 -13.14 6.18 -11.82
N GLY A 25 -12.51 5.76 -12.92
CA GLY A 25 -12.46 4.37 -13.38
C GLY A 25 -11.11 3.66 -13.22
N VAL A 26 -10.20 4.24 -12.43
CA VAL A 26 -8.84 3.71 -12.25
C VAL A 26 -8.48 3.52 -10.78
N HIS A 27 -7.54 2.62 -10.55
CA HIS A 27 -6.83 2.44 -9.29
C HIS A 27 -5.49 3.18 -9.30
N ALA A 28 -4.95 3.43 -8.12
CA ALA A 28 -3.61 3.92 -7.93
C ALA A 28 -2.85 3.08 -6.90
N ALA A 29 -1.54 3.00 -7.11
CA ALA A 29 -0.58 2.49 -6.16
C ALA A 29 0.57 3.47 -6.02
N ALA A 30 1.07 3.66 -4.80
CA ALA A 30 2.27 4.44 -4.55
C ALA A 30 3.27 3.71 -3.67
N LEU A 31 4.55 3.87 -3.96
CA LEU A 31 5.65 3.43 -3.09
C LEU A 31 6.23 4.64 -2.40
N LEU A 32 6.51 4.50 -1.10
CA LEU A 32 7.04 5.55 -0.24
C LEU A 32 8.31 5.07 0.45
N ALA A 33 9.39 5.84 0.37
CA ALA A 33 10.63 5.62 1.11
C ALA A 33 10.67 6.40 2.44
N ALA A 34 11.60 6.02 3.30
CA ALA A 34 11.79 6.64 4.61
C ALA A 34 12.23 8.12 4.54
N ASP A 35 12.87 8.52 3.44
CA ASP A 35 13.27 9.91 3.17
C ASP A 35 12.12 10.79 2.64
N GLY A 36 10.93 10.21 2.47
CA GLY A 36 9.75 10.90 1.96
C GLY A 36 9.57 10.83 0.45
N THR A 37 10.51 10.22 -0.29
CA THR A 37 10.36 10.00 -1.74
C THR A 37 9.13 9.14 -2.00
N MET A 38 8.27 9.60 -2.90
CA MET A 38 7.05 8.89 -3.29
C MET A 38 6.93 8.83 -4.80
N LEU A 39 6.66 7.65 -5.33
CA LEU A 39 6.23 7.46 -6.71
C LEU A 39 4.81 6.90 -6.74
N LEU A 40 4.02 7.33 -7.71
CA LEU A 40 2.64 6.94 -7.90
C LEU A 40 2.41 6.47 -9.34
N ALA A 41 1.59 5.44 -9.50
CA ALA A 41 1.10 5.01 -10.80
C ALA A 41 -0.41 4.76 -10.77
N GLU A 42 -1.08 5.11 -11.87
CA GLU A 42 -2.50 4.84 -12.12
C GLU A 42 -2.69 3.75 -13.19
N ASP A 43 -3.74 2.95 -13.03
CA ASP A 43 -4.18 1.97 -14.03
C ASP A 43 -5.63 1.53 -13.78
N ILE A 44 -6.33 1.04 -14.81
CA ILE A 44 -7.65 0.40 -14.65
C ILE A 44 -7.56 -0.80 -13.70
N GLY A 45 -6.49 -1.59 -13.81
CA GLY A 45 -6.23 -2.74 -12.96
C GLY A 45 -5.38 -2.38 -11.73
N ARG A 46 -5.87 -2.68 -10.53
CA ARG A 46 -5.10 -2.49 -9.28
C ARG A 46 -3.75 -3.22 -9.28
N HIS A 47 -3.67 -4.39 -9.91
CA HIS A 47 -2.43 -5.17 -10.03
C HIS A 47 -1.42 -4.49 -10.93
N THR A 48 -1.88 -3.96 -12.05
CA THR A 48 -1.07 -3.23 -13.02
C THR A 48 -0.56 -1.92 -12.43
N ALA A 49 -1.39 -1.21 -11.64
CA ALA A 49 -0.94 -0.03 -10.92
C ALA A 49 0.24 -0.34 -9.98
N VAL A 50 0.17 -1.47 -9.24
CA VAL A 50 1.29 -1.94 -8.39
C VAL A 50 2.52 -2.30 -9.21
N ASP A 51 2.36 -3.02 -10.33
CA ASP A 51 3.50 -3.41 -11.19
C ASP A 51 4.18 -2.19 -11.81
N LYS A 52 3.40 -1.20 -12.26
CA LYS A 52 3.92 0.06 -12.81
C LYS A 52 4.75 0.81 -11.79
N VAL A 53 4.23 1.03 -10.58
CA VAL A 53 4.97 1.79 -9.57
C VAL A 53 6.22 1.04 -9.09
N ALA A 54 6.15 -0.29 -8.98
CA ALA A 54 7.31 -1.11 -8.65
C ALA A 54 8.39 -1.03 -9.75
N GLY A 55 8.00 -1.12 -11.02
CA GLY A 55 8.90 -0.97 -12.16
C GLY A 55 9.54 0.42 -12.20
N MET A 56 8.75 1.48 -12.01
CA MET A 56 9.26 2.86 -11.91
C MET A 56 10.27 3.00 -10.78
N TRP A 57 9.99 2.43 -9.61
CA TRP A 57 10.89 2.50 -8.46
C TRP A 57 12.23 1.81 -8.73
N ILE A 58 12.19 0.59 -9.28
CA ILE A 58 13.39 -0.16 -9.65
C ILE A 58 14.24 0.62 -10.67
N HIS A 59 13.60 1.33 -11.60
CA HIS A 59 14.30 2.08 -12.63
C HIS A 59 14.90 3.40 -12.12
N HIS A 60 14.21 4.12 -11.22
CA HIS A 60 14.56 5.49 -10.85
C HIS A 60 15.20 5.66 -9.46
N HIS A 61 14.99 4.73 -8.53
CA HIS A 61 15.34 4.92 -7.11
C HIS A 61 16.00 3.68 -6.50
N ALA A 62 17.00 3.12 -7.19
CA ALA A 62 17.73 1.94 -6.72
C ALA A 62 18.44 2.13 -5.36
N SER A 63 18.79 3.37 -5.00
CA SER A 63 19.50 3.70 -3.75
C SER A 63 18.59 3.86 -2.53
N ALA A 64 17.29 4.07 -2.72
CA ALA A 64 16.32 4.26 -1.64
C ALA A 64 15.31 3.11 -1.67
N PRO A 65 15.43 2.10 -0.78
CA PRO A 65 14.47 1.01 -0.77
C PRO A 65 13.08 1.53 -0.38
N PRO A 66 12.01 1.11 -1.08
CA PRO A 66 10.67 1.49 -0.70
C PRO A 66 10.31 0.84 0.64
N SER A 67 9.59 1.59 1.47
CA SER A 67 9.26 1.20 2.84
C SER A 67 7.77 0.90 3.04
N VAL A 68 6.89 1.49 2.24
CA VAL A 68 5.45 1.32 2.32
C VAL A 68 4.86 1.28 0.91
N LEU A 69 3.94 0.34 0.65
CA LEU A 69 3.03 0.40 -0.49
C LEU A 69 1.68 0.99 -0.05
N LEU A 70 1.20 2.00 -0.78
CA LEU A 70 -0.10 2.62 -0.59
C LEU A 70 -1.03 2.19 -1.73
N LEU A 71 -2.24 1.75 -1.41
CA LEU A 71 -3.22 1.24 -2.37
C LEU A 71 -4.54 2.02 -2.28
N SER A 72 -5.03 2.55 -3.40
CA SER A 72 -6.33 3.23 -3.45
C SER A 72 -7.53 2.28 -3.32
N GLY A 73 -7.30 0.97 -3.33
CA GLY A 73 -8.31 -0.07 -3.30
C GLY A 73 -8.14 -1.07 -2.15
N ARG A 74 -8.52 -2.33 -2.41
CA ARG A 74 -8.41 -3.46 -1.47
C ARG A 74 -7.08 -4.21 -1.65
N CYS A 75 -6.64 -4.90 -0.60
CA CYS A 75 -5.49 -5.81 -0.66
C CYS A 75 -5.96 -7.28 -0.70
N GLY A 76 -5.78 -7.93 -1.85
CA GLY A 76 -5.95 -9.39 -2.02
C GLY A 76 -4.65 -10.15 -1.78
N TRP A 77 -4.73 -11.48 -1.72
CA TRP A 77 -3.55 -12.35 -1.54
C TRP A 77 -2.49 -12.13 -2.63
N ASP A 78 -2.95 -11.98 -3.86
CA ASP A 78 -2.21 -11.68 -5.06
C ASP A 78 -1.44 -10.35 -5.00
N LEU A 79 -2.05 -9.29 -4.46
CA LEU A 79 -1.32 -8.04 -4.21
C LEU A 79 -0.33 -8.17 -3.06
N MET A 80 -0.71 -8.85 -1.97
CA MET A 80 0.19 -9.12 -0.85
C MET A 80 1.41 -9.96 -1.27
N ALA A 81 1.23 -10.91 -2.19
CA ALA A 81 2.34 -11.71 -2.73
C ALA A 81 3.37 -10.82 -3.46
N LYS A 82 2.93 -9.75 -4.13
CA LYS A 82 3.83 -8.75 -4.71
C LYS A 82 4.56 -7.97 -3.63
N VAL A 83 3.87 -7.55 -2.57
CA VAL A 83 4.46 -6.84 -1.41
C VAL A 83 5.58 -7.68 -0.79
N VAL A 84 5.30 -8.96 -0.51
CA VAL A 84 6.29 -9.92 0.02
C VAL A 84 7.47 -10.09 -0.96
N ARG A 85 7.19 -10.28 -2.26
CA ARG A 85 8.23 -10.46 -3.28
C ARG A 85 9.11 -9.22 -3.46
N LEU A 86 8.54 -8.03 -3.28
CA LEU A 86 9.26 -6.76 -3.29
C LEU A 86 10.04 -6.51 -1.98
N GLY A 87 9.88 -7.36 -0.96
CA GLY A 87 10.54 -7.20 0.32
C GLY A 87 10.04 -6.00 1.13
N LEU A 88 8.81 -5.56 0.88
CA LEU A 88 8.23 -4.40 1.56
C LEU A 88 7.77 -4.76 2.97
N PRO A 89 8.15 -3.97 4.00
CA PRO A 89 7.75 -4.25 5.37
C PRO A 89 6.31 -3.85 5.67
N GLN A 90 5.70 -2.96 4.87
CA GLN A 90 4.40 -2.36 5.16
C GLN A 90 3.57 -2.15 3.88
N VAL A 91 2.24 -2.31 4.00
CA VAL A 91 1.25 -1.91 3.00
C VAL A 91 0.00 -1.35 3.66
N ALA A 92 -0.56 -0.28 3.09
CA ALA A 92 -1.82 0.31 3.51
C ALA A 92 -2.81 0.42 2.35
N CYS A 93 -4.07 0.12 2.62
CA CYS A 93 -5.14 0.15 1.64
C CYS A 93 -6.32 0.98 2.15
N VAL A 94 -6.91 1.77 1.25
CA VAL A 94 -8.17 2.49 1.51
C VAL A 94 -9.30 1.51 1.82
N GLY A 95 -9.34 0.38 1.12
CA GLY A 95 -10.34 -0.68 1.34
C GLY A 95 -9.87 -1.79 2.28
N ALA A 96 -10.69 -2.85 2.36
CA ALA A 96 -10.39 -4.06 3.14
C ALA A 96 -9.18 -4.84 2.61
N MET A 97 -8.55 -5.62 3.51
CA MET A 97 -7.69 -6.74 3.14
C MET A 97 -8.45 -8.08 3.23
N SER A 98 -8.07 -9.08 2.43
CA SER A 98 -8.65 -10.43 2.56
C SER A 98 -7.98 -11.25 3.66
N ASN A 99 -8.67 -12.29 4.16
CA ASN A 99 -8.09 -13.22 5.14
C ASN A 99 -6.81 -13.89 4.63
N GLN A 100 -6.75 -14.20 3.33
CA GLN A 100 -5.55 -14.78 2.72
C GLN A 100 -4.40 -13.76 2.63
N ALA A 101 -4.69 -12.49 2.33
CA ALA A 101 -3.69 -11.42 2.39
C ALA A 101 -3.17 -11.23 3.81
N ALA A 102 -4.07 -11.18 4.80
CA ALA A 102 -3.72 -11.10 6.22
C ALA A 102 -2.85 -12.28 6.68
N LYS A 103 -3.20 -13.51 6.28
CA LYS A 103 -2.38 -14.69 6.58
C LYS A 103 -0.98 -14.56 5.98
N LEU A 104 -0.90 -14.23 4.68
CA LEU A 104 0.39 -14.08 4.00
C LEU A 104 1.25 -12.98 4.63
N ALA A 105 0.63 -11.87 5.04
CA ALA A 105 1.31 -10.80 5.76
C ALA A 105 1.93 -11.30 7.08
N ARG A 106 1.17 -12.05 7.89
CA ARG A 106 1.69 -12.66 9.14
C ARG A 106 2.83 -13.63 8.88
N ASP A 107 2.66 -14.53 7.92
CA ASP A 107 3.65 -15.56 7.59
C ASP A 107 5.00 -14.94 7.17
N HIS A 108 4.99 -13.71 6.65
CA HIS A 108 6.18 -12.99 6.16
C HIS A 108 6.55 -11.75 6.97
N GLY A 109 5.94 -11.51 8.13
CA GLY A 109 6.25 -10.35 8.98
C GLY A 109 5.95 -8.99 8.33
N VAL A 110 5.03 -8.94 7.37
CA VAL A 110 4.59 -7.71 6.71
C VAL A 110 3.44 -7.11 7.52
N LEU A 111 3.50 -5.81 7.76
CA LEU A 111 2.37 -5.06 8.26
C LEU A 111 1.38 -4.76 7.13
N VAL A 112 0.11 -5.09 7.33
CA VAL A 112 -0.99 -4.66 6.47
C VAL A 112 -2.02 -3.85 7.24
N MET A 113 -2.39 -2.72 6.68
CA MET A 113 -3.44 -1.83 7.19
C MET A 113 -4.60 -1.77 6.17
N GLY A 114 -5.78 -2.22 6.56
CA GLY A 114 -7.02 -2.09 5.79
C GLY A 114 -7.91 -0.99 6.35
N PHE A 115 -8.75 -0.40 5.51
CA PHE A 115 -9.61 0.74 5.88
C PHE A 115 -8.81 1.90 6.49
N ALA A 116 -7.62 2.16 5.93
CA ALA A 116 -6.62 3.07 6.48
C ALA A 116 -7.06 4.54 6.61
N LEU A 117 -8.16 4.94 5.97
CA LEU A 117 -8.74 6.28 6.06
C LEU A 117 -10.03 6.34 6.88
N GLY A 118 -10.47 5.22 7.46
CA GLY A 118 -11.69 5.17 8.27
C GLY A 118 -11.42 5.38 9.76
N ASP A 119 -12.48 5.61 10.53
CA ASP A 119 -12.40 5.79 12.00
C ASP A 119 -11.92 4.53 12.75
N ASN A 120 -11.98 3.36 12.10
CA ASN A 120 -11.61 2.08 12.70
C ASN A 120 -10.77 1.22 11.73
N PRO A 121 -9.49 1.60 11.51
CA PRO A 121 -8.59 0.86 10.64
C PRO A 121 -8.30 -0.54 11.19
N GLN A 122 -8.03 -1.48 10.28
CA GLN A 122 -7.72 -2.87 10.60
C GLN A 122 -6.23 -3.15 10.38
N PHE A 123 -5.61 -3.87 11.29
CA PHE A 123 -4.17 -4.15 11.26
C PHE A 123 -3.89 -5.64 11.40
N VAL A 124 -2.95 -6.13 10.60
CA VAL A 124 -2.37 -7.48 10.74
C VAL A 124 -0.87 -7.40 10.47
N GLY A 125 -0.09 -8.19 11.21
CA GLY A 125 1.37 -8.22 11.13
C GLY A 125 2.02 -7.63 12.39
N PRO A 126 3.35 -7.46 12.39
CA PRO A 126 4.08 -6.97 13.56
C PRO A 126 3.88 -5.46 13.72
N TRP A 127 2.79 -5.05 14.37
CA TRP A 127 2.74 -3.78 15.09
C TRP A 127 2.90 -4.08 16.57
N THR A 128 3.88 -3.45 17.22
CA THR A 128 4.16 -3.64 18.64
C THR A 128 3.13 -2.95 19.54
N ASP A 129 2.37 -1.98 18.99
CA ASP A 129 1.60 -1.03 19.81
C ASP A 129 0.08 -1.03 19.52
N VAL A 130 -0.44 -1.92 18.66
CA VAL A 130 -1.91 -2.08 18.45
C VAL A 130 -2.32 -3.52 18.64
N VAL A 131 -3.47 -3.74 19.29
CA VAL A 131 -4.10 -5.06 19.38
C VAL A 131 -4.52 -5.49 17.98
N ALA A 132 -3.73 -6.38 17.36
CA ALA A 132 -4.10 -7.02 16.12
C ALA A 132 -5.44 -7.75 16.32
N LYS A 133 -6.41 -7.52 15.44
CA LYS A 133 -7.62 -8.37 15.43
C LYS A 133 -7.22 -9.77 14.97
N ALA A 134 -7.65 -10.76 15.76
CA ALA A 134 -7.48 -12.18 15.47
C ALA A 134 -7.99 -12.54 14.07
#